data_AF-A0A369ZNN9-F1
#
_entry.id   AF-A0A369ZNN9-F1
#
_cell.length_a   1.000
_cell.length_b   1.000
_cell.length_c   1.000
_cell.angle_alpha   90.00
_cell.angle_beta   90.00
_cell.angle_gamma   90.00
#
_symmetry.space_group_name_H-M   'P 1'
#
loop_
_entity.id
_entity.type
_entity.pdbx_description
1 polymer ?
#
loop_
_entity_poly.entity_id
_entity_poly.type
_entity_poly.pdbx_seq_one_letter_code
_entity_poly.pdbx_strand_id
1 'polypeptide(L)'
;MTRNNPITQLKALKAQMQAQKRTESTPKPKGKANAKASEKNAQKANEQRFLAVAQISRMFDQTNASIEHCKLNFPDCYHHKHHLAKECEKVAQMLDDGGLLLAQLVQLVGYQTLTAEQKTVLANFKAVKNYLTGNFRATAKHVKAVEDGTATKCYRERFVKDEVKQNNK
;
A
#
# COMPACT_ATOMS: atom_id res chain seq x y z
N MET A 1 -21.19 -30.09 35.77
CA MET A 1 -20.07 -29.39 35.10
C MET A 1 -20.58 -28.71 33.84
N THR A 2 -20.90 -27.42 33.93
CA THR A 2 -21.52 -26.65 32.84
C THR A 2 -20.41 -26.05 31.96
N ARG A 3 -20.28 -26.55 30.72
CA ARG A 3 -19.26 -26.10 29.76
C ARG A 3 -19.53 -24.65 29.32
N ASN A 4 -18.54 -23.79 29.55
CA ASN A 4 -18.50 -22.42 29.05
C ASN A 4 -18.42 -22.43 27.51
N ASN A 5 -19.55 -22.17 26.84
CA ASN A 5 -19.57 -22.04 25.38
C ASN A 5 -19.14 -20.60 25.00
N PRO A 6 -18.08 -20.43 24.19
CA PRO A 6 -17.55 -19.12 23.81
C PRO A 6 -18.55 -18.23 23.07
N ILE A 7 -19.57 -18.82 22.42
CA ILE A 7 -20.62 -18.05 21.74
C ILE A 7 -21.49 -17.29 22.76
N THR A 8 -21.71 -17.86 23.94
CA THR A 8 -22.54 -17.24 24.99
C THR A 8 -21.82 -16.03 25.60
N GLN A 9 -20.50 -16.09 25.74
CA GLN A 9 -19.68 -14.97 26.22
C GLN A 9 -19.64 -13.81 25.23
N LEU A 10 -19.51 -14.11 23.93
CA LEU A 10 -19.56 -13.11 22.86
C LEU A 10 -20.91 -12.37 22.79
N LYS A 11 -22.01 -13.09 23.00
CA LYS A 11 -23.35 -12.48 23.06
C LYS A 11 -23.51 -11.57 24.27
N ALA A 12 -23.03 -11.99 25.45
CA ALA A 12 -23.06 -11.17 26.66
C ALA A 12 -22.21 -9.90 26.53
N LEU A 13 -21.01 -10.02 25.96
CA LEU A 13 -20.12 -8.88 25.72
C LEU A 13 -20.75 -7.86 24.76
N LYS A 14 -21.37 -8.34 23.68
CA LYS A 14 -22.04 -7.48 22.69
C LYS A 14 -23.25 -6.75 23.28
N ALA A 15 -24.00 -7.41 24.17
CA ALA A 15 -25.12 -6.81 24.89
C ALA A 15 -24.67 -5.71 25.86
N GLN A 16 -23.56 -5.91 26.59
CA GLN A 16 -22.98 -4.88 27.45
C GLN A 16 -22.51 -3.65 26.67
N MET A 17 -21.85 -3.85 25.52
CA MET A 17 -21.40 -2.74 24.67
C MET A 17 -22.57 -1.93 24.08
N GLN A 18 -23.70 -2.57 23.78
CA GLN A 18 -24.91 -1.86 23.33
C GLN A 18 -25.62 -1.11 24.45
N ALA A 19 -25.60 -1.63 25.68
CA ALA A 19 -26.17 -0.95 26.85
C ALA A 19 -25.36 0.29 27.25
N GLN A 20 -24.03 0.24 27.14
CA GLN A 20 -23.15 1.40 27.36
C GLN A 20 -23.39 2.52 26.33
N LYS A 21 -23.63 2.18 25.06
CA LYS A 21 -23.96 3.18 24.03
C LYS A 21 -25.34 3.84 24.21
N ARG A 22 -26.23 3.28 25.03
CA ARG A 22 -27.58 3.82 25.27
C ARG A 22 -27.69 4.68 26.53
N THR A 23 -26.66 4.74 27.37
CA THR A 23 -26.67 5.48 28.64
C THR A 23 -26.02 6.87 28.56
N GLU A 24 -25.33 7.21 27.47
CA GLU A 24 -24.78 8.55 27.22
C GLU A 24 -25.62 9.33 26.20
N SER A 25 -26.83 9.73 26.60
CA SER A 25 -27.63 10.69 25.85
C SER A 25 -28.33 11.68 26.78
N THR A 26 -27.66 12.78 27.13
CA THR A 26 -28.29 14.01 27.61
C THR A 26 -27.44 15.23 27.19
N PRO A 27 -28.02 16.41 26.86
CA PRO A 27 -27.47 17.31 25.83
C PRO A 27 -26.92 18.68 26.30
N LYS A 28 -26.10 19.29 25.41
CA LYS A 28 -25.69 20.73 25.22
C LYS A 28 -24.51 21.27 26.07
N PRO A 29 -23.79 22.36 25.64
CA PRO A 29 -24.14 23.39 24.65
C PRO A 29 -23.11 23.72 23.54
N LYS A 30 -23.57 24.56 22.60
CA LYS A 30 -22.81 25.17 21.48
C LYS A 30 -21.61 25.97 21.99
N GLY A 31 -20.42 25.68 21.46
CA GLY A 31 -19.20 26.47 21.64
C GLY A 31 -18.36 26.45 20.36
N LYS A 32 -17.87 27.62 19.96
CA LYS A 32 -17.29 27.95 18.65
C LYS A 32 -15.96 27.24 18.36
N ALA A 33 -15.76 26.98 17.06
CA ALA A 33 -14.48 26.94 16.33
C ALA A 33 -13.38 26.01 16.85
N ASN A 34 -13.16 24.90 16.14
CA ASN A 34 -11.80 24.46 15.84
C ASN A 34 -11.76 23.63 14.54
N ALA A 35 -11.63 24.32 13.41
CA ALA A 35 -11.46 23.74 12.08
C ALA A 35 -10.05 23.13 11.84
N LYS A 36 -9.25 22.87 12.88
CA LYS A 36 -7.86 22.39 12.78
C LYS A 36 -7.62 20.93 13.19
N ALA A 37 -8.66 20.20 13.62
CA ALA A 37 -8.51 18.78 14.01
C ALA A 37 -8.85 17.78 12.89
N SER A 38 -9.45 18.23 11.79
CA SER A 38 -9.88 17.36 10.67
C SER A 38 -8.72 16.96 9.75
N GLU A 39 -7.73 17.83 9.57
CA GLU A 39 -6.63 17.60 8.61
C GLU A 39 -5.66 16.50 9.06
N LYS A 40 -5.36 16.38 10.36
CA LYS A 40 -4.45 15.33 10.87
C LYS A 40 -5.03 13.92 10.74
N ASN A 41 -6.34 13.76 10.88
CA ASN A 41 -7.00 12.46 10.69
C ASN A 41 -7.25 12.17 9.21
N ALA A 42 -7.45 13.19 8.37
CA ALA A 42 -7.50 13.03 6.92
C ALA A 42 -6.12 12.64 6.35
N GLN A 43 -5.02 13.21 6.85
CA GLN A 43 -3.66 12.82 6.47
C GLN A 43 -3.30 11.39 6.91
N LYS A 44 -3.66 10.98 8.14
CA LYS A 44 -3.47 9.58 8.58
C LYS A 44 -4.36 8.58 7.83
N ALA A 45 -5.59 8.95 7.50
CA ALA A 45 -6.47 8.14 6.66
C ALA A 45 -5.97 8.06 5.20
N ASN A 46 -5.24 9.07 4.73
CA ASN A 46 -4.62 9.09 3.41
C ASN A 46 -3.32 8.26 3.37
N GLU A 47 -2.52 8.28 4.44
CA GLU A 47 -1.37 7.36 4.61
C GLU A 47 -1.82 5.90 4.66
N GLN A 48 -3.01 5.61 5.22
CA GLN A 48 -3.58 4.26 5.30
C GLN A 48 -4.25 3.76 4.02
N ARG A 49 -4.30 4.58 2.96
CA ARG A 49 -4.62 4.11 1.60
C ARG A 49 -3.37 3.86 0.75
N PHE A 50 -2.22 3.65 1.39
CA PHE A 50 -1.26 2.72 0.80
C PHE A 50 -2.03 1.44 0.55
N LEU A 51 -2.21 1.07 -0.72
CA LEU A 51 -2.76 -0.23 -1.10
C LEU A 51 -2.19 -1.26 -0.12
N ALA A 52 -3.05 -2.06 0.52
CA ALA A 52 -2.66 -3.05 1.51
C ALA A 52 -1.92 -4.23 0.84
N VAL A 53 -0.88 -3.91 0.07
CA VAL A 53 -0.04 -4.80 -0.71
C VAL A 53 1.38 -4.80 -0.14
N ALA A 54 1.48 -4.79 1.19
CA ALA A 54 2.76 -4.71 1.91
C ALA A 54 3.74 -5.81 1.50
N GLN A 55 3.24 -7.01 1.18
CA GLN A 55 4.07 -8.10 0.67
C GLN A 55 4.64 -7.79 -0.73
N ILE A 56 3.85 -7.15 -1.60
CA ILE A 56 4.31 -6.72 -2.93
C ILE A 56 5.35 -5.61 -2.78
N SER A 57 5.14 -4.62 -1.90
CA SER A 57 6.15 -3.61 -1.58
C SER A 57 7.47 -4.26 -1.16
N ARG A 58 7.38 -5.26 -0.26
CA ARG A 58 8.55 -5.99 0.24
C ARG A 58 9.29 -6.73 -0.87
N MET A 59 8.58 -7.27 -1.87
CA MET A 59 9.23 -7.90 -3.02
C MET A 59 10.09 -6.89 -3.80
N PHE A 60 9.58 -5.67 -4.05
CA PHE A 60 10.38 -4.62 -4.69
C PHE A 60 11.59 -4.19 -3.85
N ASP A 61 11.41 -4.05 -2.53
CA ASP A 61 12.52 -3.74 -1.62
C ASP A 61 13.60 -4.84 -1.65
N GLN A 62 13.20 -6.12 -1.64
CA GLN A 62 14.11 -7.25 -1.75
C GLN A 62 14.84 -7.28 -3.10
N THR A 63 14.15 -6.97 -4.19
CA THR A 63 14.76 -6.85 -5.52
C THR A 63 15.80 -5.72 -5.55
N ASN A 64 15.49 -4.56 -4.97
CA ASN A 64 16.41 -3.42 -4.88
C ASN A 64 17.65 -3.74 -4.02
N ALA A 65 17.47 -4.42 -2.90
CA ALA A 65 18.59 -4.91 -2.10
C ALA A 65 19.46 -5.93 -2.86
N SER A 66 18.83 -6.82 -3.65
CA SER A 66 19.55 -7.76 -4.51
C SER A 66 20.35 -7.06 -5.62
N ILE A 67 19.84 -5.95 -6.16
CA ILE A 67 20.57 -5.11 -7.13
C ILE A 67 21.85 -4.56 -6.50
N GLU A 68 21.76 -3.95 -5.32
CA GLU A 68 22.92 -3.44 -4.57
C GLU A 68 23.94 -4.53 -4.27
N HIS A 69 23.48 -5.67 -3.75
CA HIS A 69 24.36 -6.81 -3.45
C HIS A 69 25.04 -7.38 -4.70
N CYS A 70 24.37 -7.38 -5.85
CA CYS A 70 24.97 -7.82 -7.10
C CYS A 70 26.13 -6.91 -7.51
N LYS A 71 25.98 -5.59 -7.39
CA LYS A 71 27.07 -4.65 -7.72
C LYS A 71 28.26 -4.84 -6.80
N LEU A 72 28.01 -5.05 -5.51
CA LEU A 72 29.05 -5.20 -4.50
C LEU A 72 29.83 -6.51 -4.64
N ASN A 73 29.12 -7.63 -4.81
CA ASN A 73 29.72 -8.96 -4.71
C ASN A 73 30.03 -9.59 -6.07
N PHE A 74 29.33 -9.19 -7.13
CA PHE A 74 29.40 -9.78 -8.47
C PHE A 74 29.37 -8.71 -9.57
N PRO A 75 30.33 -7.76 -9.59
CA PRO A 75 30.30 -6.61 -10.50
C PRO A 75 30.30 -7.02 -11.98
N ASP A 76 31.00 -8.10 -12.36
CA ASP A 76 31.06 -8.59 -13.75
C ASP A 76 29.69 -9.13 -14.24
N CYS A 77 28.87 -9.61 -13.32
CA CYS A 77 27.52 -10.12 -13.60
C CYS A 77 26.44 -9.03 -13.57
N TYR A 78 26.81 -7.76 -13.34
CA TYR A 78 25.83 -6.68 -13.15
C TYR A 78 24.99 -6.39 -14.41
N HIS A 79 25.46 -6.83 -15.59
CA HIS A 79 24.73 -6.72 -16.85
C HIS A 79 23.33 -7.36 -16.82
N HIS A 80 23.12 -8.42 -16.02
CA HIS A 80 21.80 -9.00 -15.80
C HIS A 80 20.83 -8.02 -15.11
N LYS A 81 21.32 -7.08 -14.29
CA LYS A 81 20.48 -6.05 -13.68
C LYS A 81 20.03 -5.00 -14.71
N HIS A 82 20.82 -4.72 -15.75
CA HIS A 82 20.34 -3.90 -16.88
C HIS A 82 19.20 -4.58 -17.64
N HIS A 83 19.28 -5.91 -17.83
CA HIS A 83 18.17 -6.67 -18.40
C HIS A 83 16.91 -6.58 -17.52
N LEU A 84 17.06 -6.77 -16.20
CA LEU A 84 15.96 -6.56 -15.25
C LEU A 84 15.35 -5.15 -15.36
N ALA A 85 16.18 -4.10 -15.46
CA ALA A 85 15.69 -2.73 -15.61
C ALA A 85 14.86 -2.55 -16.89
N LYS A 86 15.32 -3.11 -18.02
CA LYS A 86 14.57 -3.09 -19.29
C LYS A 86 13.23 -3.83 -19.18
N GLU A 87 13.21 -4.98 -18.51
CA GLU A 87 11.98 -5.74 -18.28
C GLU A 87 11.00 -4.99 -17.37
N CYS A 88 11.51 -4.35 -16.33
CA CYS A 88 10.71 -3.50 -15.43
C CYS A 88 10.05 -2.33 -16.19
N GLU A 89 10.81 -1.61 -17.02
CA GLU A 89 10.24 -0.55 -17.87
C GLU A 89 9.21 -1.11 -18.86
N LYS A 90 9.47 -2.27 -19.46
CA LYS A 90 8.52 -2.94 -20.37
C LYS A 90 7.21 -3.29 -19.65
N VAL A 91 7.27 -3.84 -18.43
CA VAL A 91 6.07 -4.14 -17.64
C VAL A 91 5.32 -2.86 -17.26
N ALA A 92 6.03 -1.81 -16.83
CA ALA A 92 5.43 -0.52 -16.54
C ALA A 92 4.71 0.08 -17.76
N GLN A 93 5.30 -0.04 -18.95
CA GLN A 93 4.70 0.40 -20.20
C GLN A 93 3.44 -0.41 -20.54
N MET A 94 3.49 -1.74 -20.46
CA MET A 94 2.31 -2.60 -20.73
C MET A 94 1.15 -2.30 -19.76
N LEU A 95 1.45 -1.98 -18.50
CA LEU A 95 0.46 -1.54 -17.53
C LEU A 95 -0.18 -0.21 -17.94
N ASP A 96 0.63 0.77 -18.37
CA ASP A 96 0.13 2.06 -18.84
C ASP A 96 -0.72 1.92 -20.12
N ASP A 97 -0.27 1.11 -21.08
CA ASP A 97 -1.00 0.85 -22.33
C ASP A 97 -2.35 0.18 -22.05
N GLY A 98 -2.39 -0.84 -21.19
CA GLY A 98 -3.64 -1.48 -20.76
C GLY A 98 -4.57 -0.52 -20.01
N GLY A 99 -4.01 0.38 -19.20
CA GLY A 99 -4.76 1.44 -18.52
C GLY A 99 -5.37 2.44 -19.50
N LEU A 100 -4.64 2.80 -20.56
CA LEU A 100 -5.13 3.68 -21.63
C LEU A 100 -6.27 3.01 -22.41
N LEU A 101 -6.10 1.75 -22.82
CA LEU A 101 -7.15 0.98 -23.49
C LEU A 101 -8.42 0.92 -22.64
N LEU A 102 -8.31 0.62 -21.35
CA LEU A 102 -9.47 0.60 -20.45
C LEU A 102 -10.13 1.98 -20.34
N ALA A 103 -9.37 3.06 -20.29
CA ALA A 103 -9.92 4.42 -20.26
C ALA A 103 -10.70 4.75 -21.54
N GLN A 104 -10.19 4.35 -22.70
CA GLN A 104 -10.87 4.51 -23.99
C GLN A 104 -12.18 3.69 -24.03
N LEU A 105 -12.15 2.43 -23.56
CA LEU A 105 -13.36 1.61 -23.48
C LEU A 105 -14.41 2.24 -22.56
N VAL A 106 -14.02 2.71 -21.37
CA VAL A 106 -14.92 3.41 -20.43
C VAL A 106 -15.49 4.70 -21.04
N GLN A 107 -14.72 5.40 -21.86
CA GLN A 107 -15.19 6.59 -22.58
C GLN A 107 -16.24 6.22 -23.64
N LEU A 108 -16.03 5.11 -24.37
CA LEU A 108 -16.96 4.63 -25.40
C LEU A 108 -18.32 4.20 -24.83
N VAL A 109 -18.34 3.43 -23.74
CA VAL A 109 -19.61 3.08 -23.06
C VAL A 109 -20.17 4.21 -22.19
N GLY A 110 -19.38 5.25 -21.92
CA GLY A 110 -19.74 6.39 -21.09
C GLY A 110 -19.66 6.08 -19.59
N TYR A 111 -18.81 6.78 -18.85
CA TYR A 111 -18.59 6.53 -17.41
C TYR A 111 -19.88 6.52 -16.57
N GLN A 112 -20.89 7.28 -16.96
CA GLN A 112 -22.15 7.37 -16.22
C GLN A 112 -23.01 6.11 -16.32
N THR A 113 -22.82 5.28 -17.36
CA THR A 113 -23.54 4.02 -17.54
C THR A 113 -23.02 2.91 -16.64
N LEU A 114 -21.81 3.07 -16.08
CA LEU A 114 -21.22 2.10 -15.16
C LEU A 114 -21.99 2.05 -13.84
N THR A 115 -22.17 0.82 -13.32
CA THR A 115 -22.71 0.60 -11.98
C THR A 115 -21.75 1.12 -10.91
N ALA A 116 -22.24 1.32 -9.68
CA ALA A 116 -21.40 1.74 -8.55
C ALA A 116 -20.26 0.75 -8.27
N GLU A 117 -20.52 -0.55 -8.42
CA GLU A 117 -19.52 -1.61 -8.28
C GLU A 117 -18.45 -1.51 -9.37
N GLN A 118 -18.84 -1.35 -10.64
CA GLN A 118 -17.90 -1.17 -11.75
C GLN A 118 -17.02 0.06 -11.58
N LYS A 119 -17.60 1.18 -11.10
CA LYS A 119 -16.83 2.40 -10.78
C LYS A 119 -15.81 2.16 -9.67
N THR A 120 -16.17 1.36 -8.66
CA THR A 120 -15.27 0.99 -7.57
C THR A 120 -14.13 0.11 -8.05
N VAL A 121 -14.41 -0.92 -8.87
CA VAL A 121 -13.41 -1.78 -9.48
C VAL A 121 -12.46 -0.99 -10.37
N LEU A 122 -12.98 -0.08 -11.19
CA LEU A 122 -12.17 0.80 -12.04
C LEU A 122 -11.23 1.70 -11.21
N ALA A 123 -11.72 2.26 -10.11
CA ALA A 123 -10.90 3.07 -9.21
C ALA A 123 -9.78 2.24 -8.55
N ASN A 124 -10.10 1.04 -8.07
CA ASN A 124 -9.12 0.12 -7.48
C ASN A 124 -8.06 -0.32 -8.49
N PHE A 125 -8.48 -0.67 -9.71
CA PHE A 125 -7.57 -1.03 -10.80
C PHE A 125 -6.61 0.12 -11.12
N LYS A 126 -7.12 1.35 -11.27
CA LYS A 126 -6.28 2.54 -11.52
C LYS A 126 -5.24 2.73 -10.41
N ALA A 127 -5.64 2.56 -9.15
CA ALA A 127 -4.74 2.68 -8.01
C ALA A 127 -3.63 1.61 -8.07
N VAL A 128 -3.99 0.33 -8.24
CA VAL A 128 -3.03 -0.79 -8.30
C VAL A 128 -2.10 -0.64 -9.50
N LYS A 129 -2.63 -0.33 -10.68
CA LYS A 129 -1.84 -0.08 -11.89
C LYS A 129 -0.78 1.00 -11.64
N ASN A 130 -1.20 2.17 -11.15
CA ASN A 130 -0.28 3.28 -10.90
C ASN A 130 0.79 2.93 -9.86
N TYR A 131 0.41 2.21 -8.80
CA TYR A 131 1.35 1.73 -7.80
C TYR A 131 2.39 0.77 -8.40
N LEU A 132 1.95 -0.24 -9.18
CA LEU A 132 2.86 -1.20 -9.81
C LEU A 132 3.77 -0.51 -10.84
N THR A 133 3.20 0.28 -11.75
CA THR A 133 3.96 1.09 -12.73
C THR A 133 5.04 1.92 -12.04
N GLY A 134 4.68 2.60 -10.94
CA GLY A 134 5.62 3.39 -10.15
C GLY A 134 6.77 2.58 -9.56
N ASN A 135 6.48 1.42 -8.95
CA ASN A 135 7.49 0.56 -8.34
C ASN A 135 8.42 -0.09 -9.38
N PHE A 136 7.89 -0.54 -10.52
CA PHE A 136 8.71 -1.07 -11.61
C PHE A 136 9.67 0.00 -12.17
N ARG A 137 9.18 1.21 -12.45
CA ARG A 137 10.03 2.33 -12.89
C ARG A 137 11.04 2.74 -11.83
N ALA A 138 10.66 2.74 -10.55
CA ALA A 138 11.59 3.03 -9.45
C ALA A 138 12.72 1.99 -9.39
N THR A 139 12.40 0.70 -9.56
CA THR A 139 13.37 -0.40 -9.58
C THR A 139 14.32 -0.28 -10.77
N ALA A 140 13.79 0.04 -11.96
CA ALA A 140 14.61 0.28 -13.16
C ALA A 140 15.58 1.45 -12.97
N LYS A 141 15.11 2.56 -12.39
CA LYS A 141 15.96 3.71 -12.03
C LYS A 141 17.00 3.35 -10.97
N HIS A 142 16.65 2.50 -10.01
CA HIS A 142 17.56 2.06 -8.95
C HIS A 142 18.76 1.29 -9.51
N VAL A 143 18.56 0.44 -10.52
CA VAL A 143 19.66 -0.25 -11.22
C VAL A 143 20.71 0.74 -11.71
N LYS A 144 20.27 1.81 -12.38
CA LYS A 144 21.17 2.86 -12.87
C LYS A 144 21.83 3.62 -11.73
N ALA A 145 21.06 3.99 -10.70
CA ALA A 145 21.61 4.69 -9.54
C ALA A 145 22.69 3.88 -8.80
N VAL A 146 22.52 2.55 -8.68
CA VAL A 146 23.52 1.67 -8.08
C VAL A 146 24.76 1.54 -8.95
N GLU A 147 24.59 1.49 -10.28
CA GLU A 147 25.72 1.50 -11.21
C GLU A 147 26.54 2.78 -11.12
N ASP A 148 25.85 3.93 -11.12
CA ASP A 148 26.44 5.26 -11.06
C ASP A 148 26.99 5.60 -9.65
N GLY A 149 26.79 4.72 -8.66
CA GLY A 149 27.19 4.96 -7.26
C GLY A 149 26.39 6.05 -6.55
N THR A 150 25.23 6.44 -7.10
CA THR A 150 24.36 7.50 -6.57
C THR A 150 23.15 6.98 -5.79
N ALA A 151 22.98 5.65 -5.73
CA ALA A 151 21.89 5.02 -5.00
C ALA A 151 21.94 5.32 -3.50
N THR A 152 20.82 5.78 -2.95
CA THR A 152 20.59 5.73 -1.50
C THR A 152 20.27 4.29 -1.12
N LYS A 153 20.94 3.74 -0.10
CA LYS A 153 20.78 2.33 0.32
C LYS A 153 19.30 1.96 0.48
N CYS A 154 18.88 0.86 -0.14
CA CYS A 154 17.54 0.36 -0.03
C CYS A 154 17.31 -0.22 1.37
N TYR A 155 16.62 0.55 2.22
CA TYR A 155 15.75 0.23 3.37
C TYR A 155 16.00 -0.98 4.30
N ARG A 156 17.12 -1.70 4.21
CA ARG A 156 17.46 -2.80 5.13
C ARG A 156 17.51 -2.33 6.58
N GLU A 157 17.81 -1.06 6.82
CA GLU A 157 17.84 -0.44 8.15
C GLU A 157 16.44 -0.31 8.82
N ARG A 158 15.32 -0.28 8.07
CA ARG A 158 13.99 -0.29 8.69
C ARG A 158 13.64 -1.67 9.24
N PHE A 159 13.92 -2.72 8.49
CA PHE A 159 13.60 -4.10 8.90
C PHE A 159 14.49 -4.58 10.05
N VAL A 160 15.78 -4.23 10.06
CA VAL A 160 16.68 -4.55 11.18
C VAL A 160 16.22 -3.87 12.48
N LYS A 161 15.71 -2.63 12.41
CA LYS A 161 15.18 -1.93 13.59
C LYS A 161 13.88 -2.55 14.13
N ASP A 162 13.08 -3.17 13.27
CA ASP A 162 11.83 -3.83 13.68
C ASP A 162 12.08 -5.25 14.24
N GLU A 163 13.08 -5.97 13.73
CA GLU A 163 13.51 -7.28 14.29
C GLU A 163 14.15 -7.14 15.69
N VAL A 164 14.96 -6.10 15.91
CA VAL A 164 15.57 -5.82 17.23
C VAL A 164 14.52 -5.45 18.29
N LYS A 165 13.35 -4.93 17.89
CA LYS A 165 12.24 -4.61 18.79
C LYS A 165 11.37 -5.82 19.14
N GLN A 166 11.35 -6.86 18.30
CA GLN A 166 10.58 -8.07 18.57
C GLN A 166 11.34 -9.09 19.44
N ASN A 167 12.67 -9.08 19.43
CA ASN A 167 13.50 -9.98 20.25
C ASN A 167 13.78 -9.46 21.68
N ASN A 168 13.16 -8.34 22.09
CA ASN A 168 13.27 -7.75 23.43
C ASN A 168 11.93 -7.80 24.21
N LYS A 169 11.11 -8.83 23.98
CA LYS A 169 9.91 -9.10 24.78
C LYS A 169 9.92 -10.51 25.33
#